data_AF-A0A8B8K2P5-F1
#
_entry.id   AF-A0A8B8K2P5-F1
#
_cell.length_a   1.000
_cell.length_b   1.000
_cell.length_c   1.000
_cell.angle_alpha   90.00
_cell.angle_beta   90.00
_cell.angle_gamma   90.00
#
_symmetry.space_group_name_H-M   'P 1'
#
loop_
_entity.id
_entity.type
_entity.pdbx_description
1 polymer ?
#
loop_
_entity_poly.entity_id
_entity_poly.type
_entity_poly.pdbx_seq_one_letter_code
_entity_poly.pdbx_strand_id
1 'polypeptide(L)'
;MTELAYTLTVTEKCDVYSFGVVTLETLMGRHPEELISSLSNSSTQNMLFKDLLDPRLPLPSNSKVVDEILLVATLALPCLLPKPNSRPSIQQVAQKLCDSKQPMPFPFYDVSMHQLMTKGIHLLSSEYQKGNFQQES
;
A
#
# COMPACT_ATOMS: atom_id res chain seq x y z
N MET A 1 -15.35 23.89 22.42
CA MET A 1 -15.18 22.44 22.19
C MET A 1 -14.33 22.31 20.93
N THR A 2 -13.03 22.61 21.03
CA THR A 2 -11.93 21.63 21.11
C THR A 2 -11.91 20.64 19.93
N GLU A 3 -11.30 21.04 18.80
CA GLU A 3 -10.54 20.17 17.88
C GLU A 3 -10.02 20.96 16.66
N LEU A 4 -8.89 21.66 16.78
CA LEU A 4 -8.15 22.13 15.59
C LEU A 4 -7.05 21.14 15.15
N ALA A 5 -6.65 20.22 16.03
CA ALA A 5 -5.69 19.15 15.69
C ALA A 5 -6.32 18.04 14.81
N TYR A 6 -7.65 17.91 14.82
CA TYR A 6 -8.35 16.90 14.02
C TYR A 6 -8.37 17.24 12.53
N THR A 7 -8.43 18.53 12.18
CA THR A 7 -8.46 18.95 10.78
C THR A 7 -7.15 18.60 10.07
N LEU A 8 -6.00 18.83 10.70
CA LEU A 8 -4.69 18.49 10.13
C LEU A 8 -4.46 16.99 10.00
N THR A 9 -4.91 16.22 11.00
CA THR A 9 -4.82 14.74 10.94
C THR A 9 -5.73 14.20 9.84
N VAL A 10 -6.94 14.74 9.70
CA VAL A 10 -7.86 14.38 8.63
C VAL A 10 -7.27 14.74 7.26
N THR A 11 -6.66 15.91 7.09
CA THR A 11 -6.01 16.27 5.82
C THR A 11 -4.83 15.37 5.50
N GLU A 12 -3.94 15.08 6.46
CA GLU A 12 -2.83 14.15 6.24
C GLU A 12 -3.32 12.77 5.81
N LYS A 13 -4.36 12.24 6.47
CA LYS A 13 -4.93 10.94 6.11
C LYS A 13 -5.68 10.95 4.77
N CYS A 14 -6.23 12.10 4.36
CA CYS A 14 -6.80 12.29 3.02
C CYS A 14 -5.71 12.33 1.94
N ASP A 15 -4.57 12.97 2.23
CA ASP A 15 -3.41 12.99 1.33
C ASP A 15 -2.83 11.58 1.16
N VAL A 16 -2.73 10.80 2.26
CA VAL A 16 -2.32 9.38 2.22
C VAL A 16 -3.27 8.55 1.36
N TYR A 17 -4.58 8.75 1.49
CA TYR A 17 -5.56 8.05 0.64
C TYR A 17 -5.38 8.42 -0.83
N SER A 18 -5.24 9.71 -1.13
CA SER A 18 -5.04 10.23 -2.49
C SER A 18 -3.74 9.68 -3.10
N PHE A 19 -2.67 9.57 -2.31
CA PHE A 19 -1.44 8.89 -2.69
C PHE A 19 -1.70 7.42 -3.09
N GLY A 20 -2.47 6.67 -2.29
CA GLY A 20 -2.83 5.30 -2.59
C GLY A 20 -3.61 5.16 -3.91
N VAL A 21 -4.56 6.07 -4.16
CA VAL A 21 -5.34 6.10 -5.41
C VAL A 21 -4.44 6.36 -6.61
N VAL A 22 -3.62 7.43 -6.57
CA VAL A 22 -2.72 7.81 -7.67
C VAL A 22 -1.70 6.71 -7.94
N THR A 23 -1.21 6.04 -6.90
CA THR A 23 -0.27 4.93 -7.04
C THR A 23 -0.91 3.75 -7.78
N LEU A 24 -2.12 3.34 -7.39
CA LEU A 24 -2.83 2.27 -8.11
C LEU A 24 -3.21 2.70 -9.53
N GLU A 25 -3.66 3.94 -9.72
CA GLU A 25 -3.98 4.47 -11.05
C GLU A 25 -2.76 4.41 -11.99
N THR A 26 -1.58 4.74 -11.47
CA THR A 26 -0.31 4.65 -12.20
C THR A 26 0.02 3.21 -12.59
N LEU A 27 -0.15 2.26 -11.66
CA LEU A 27 0.14 0.83 -11.91
C LEU A 27 -0.87 0.19 -12.88
N MET A 28 -2.13 0.57 -12.79
CA MET A 28 -3.24 0.00 -13.57
C MET A 28 -3.45 0.70 -14.91
N GLY A 29 -2.90 1.90 -15.08
CA GLY A 29 -3.12 2.74 -16.26
C GLY A 29 -4.55 3.29 -16.41
N ARG A 30 -5.37 3.15 -15.36
CA ARG A 30 -6.79 3.56 -15.31
C ARG A 30 -7.23 3.81 -13.88
N HIS A 31 -8.31 4.58 -13.72
CA HIS A 31 -8.85 4.93 -12.41
C HIS A 31 -9.35 3.67 -11.65
N PRO A 32 -8.91 3.42 -10.40
CA PRO A 32 -9.22 2.18 -9.66
C PRO A 32 -10.56 2.20 -8.89
N GLU A 33 -11.52 3.05 -9.26
CA GLU A 33 -12.76 3.28 -8.50
C GLU A 33 -13.55 2.00 -8.20
N GLU A 34 -13.78 1.16 -9.21
CA GLU A 34 -14.49 -0.11 -9.04
C GLU A 34 -13.74 -1.05 -8.10
N LEU A 35 -12.41 -1.10 -8.22
CA LEU A 35 -11.54 -1.94 -7.39
C LEU A 35 -11.55 -1.47 -5.93
N ILE A 36 -11.48 -0.17 -5.70
CA ILE A 36 -11.52 0.41 -4.34
C ILE A 36 -12.87 0.15 -3.69
N SER A 37 -13.96 0.39 -4.44
CA SER A 37 -15.33 0.21 -3.96
C SER A 37 -15.62 -1.24 -3.58
N SER A 38 -14.95 -2.18 -4.25
CA SER A 38 -15.08 -3.61 -4.00
C SER A 38 -13.89 -4.21 -3.25
N LEU A 39 -12.97 -3.41 -2.70
CA LEU A 39 -11.72 -3.92 -2.11
C LEU A 39 -11.97 -4.87 -0.92
N SER A 40 -13.10 -4.76 -0.22
CA SER A 40 -13.46 -5.71 0.86
C SER A 40 -14.16 -6.99 0.37
N ASN A 41 -14.47 -7.11 -0.92
CA ASN A 41 -15.17 -8.26 -1.48
C ASN A 41 -14.23 -9.44 -1.66
N SER A 42 -14.72 -10.66 -1.42
CA SER A 42 -13.93 -11.88 -1.63
C SER A 42 -13.42 -12.02 -3.08
N SER A 43 -14.22 -11.60 -4.07
CA SER A 43 -13.83 -11.66 -5.48
C SER A 43 -12.59 -10.82 -5.79
N THR A 44 -12.52 -9.58 -5.31
CA THR A 44 -11.35 -8.71 -5.51
C THR A 44 -10.15 -9.16 -4.70
N GLN A 45 -10.37 -9.63 -3.47
CA GLN A 45 -9.32 -10.16 -2.61
C GLN A 45 -8.61 -11.37 -3.24
N ASN A 46 -9.32 -12.15 -4.05
CA ASN A 46 -8.79 -13.30 -4.78
C ASN A 46 -8.25 -12.96 -6.18
N MET A 47 -8.41 -11.73 -6.68
CA MET A 47 -7.82 -11.32 -7.96
C MET A 47 -6.29 -11.36 -7.89
N LEU A 48 -5.66 -11.85 -8.96
CA LEU A 48 -4.21 -11.80 -9.10
C LEU A 48 -3.79 -10.38 -9.44
N PHE A 49 -2.74 -9.90 -8.77
CA PHE A 49 -2.28 -8.53 -8.94
C PHE A 49 -1.79 -8.24 -10.37
N LYS A 50 -1.13 -9.21 -11.03
CA LYS A 50 -0.67 -9.07 -12.42
C LYS A 50 -1.80 -8.72 -13.40
N ASP A 51 -3.03 -9.17 -13.13
CA ASP A 51 -4.18 -8.98 -14.02
C ASP A 51 -4.78 -7.57 -13.87
N LEU A 52 -4.29 -6.79 -12.90
CA LEU A 52 -4.70 -5.41 -12.64
C LEU A 52 -3.75 -4.40 -13.26
N LEU A 53 -2.52 -4.79 -13.58
CA LEU A 53 -1.52 -3.92 -14.18
C LEU A 53 -1.98 -3.40 -15.55
N ASP A 54 -1.46 -2.25 -15.96
CA ASP A 54 -1.80 -1.63 -17.25
C ASP A 54 -1.59 -2.62 -18.40
N PRO A 55 -2.68 -3.07 -19.07
CA PRO A 55 -2.59 -4.09 -20.11
C PRO A 55 -1.90 -3.58 -21.39
N ARG A 56 -1.65 -2.26 -21.49
CA ARG A 56 -0.91 -1.65 -22.59
C ARG A 56 0.60 -1.83 -22.44
N LEU A 57 1.07 -2.20 -21.25
CA LEU A 57 2.49 -2.42 -20.96
C LEU A 57 2.79 -3.92 -20.94
N PRO A 58 3.98 -4.34 -21.43
CA PRO A 58 4.41 -5.71 -21.27
C PRO A 58 4.67 -6.00 -19.80
N LEU A 59 4.35 -7.23 -19.39
CA LEU A 59 4.61 -7.66 -18.02
C LEU A 59 6.13 -7.63 -17.73
N PRO A 60 6.57 -7.06 -16.60
CA PRO A 60 7.98 -6.91 -16.29
C PRO A 60 8.68 -8.26 -16.20
N SER A 61 9.79 -8.40 -16.94
CA SER A 61 10.63 -9.62 -16.90
C SER A 61 11.85 -9.49 -15.97
N ASN A 62 12.20 -8.25 -15.58
CA ASN A 62 13.31 -7.99 -14.66
C ASN A 62 12.82 -8.17 -13.22
N SER A 63 13.48 -9.07 -12.47
CA SER A 63 13.08 -9.39 -11.09
C SER A 63 13.12 -8.18 -10.14
N LYS A 64 14.07 -7.25 -10.32
CA LYS A 64 14.14 -6.04 -9.50
C LYS A 64 12.95 -5.11 -9.75
N VAL A 65 12.58 -4.94 -11.02
CA VAL A 65 11.41 -4.13 -11.39
C VAL A 65 10.13 -4.76 -10.85
N VAL A 66 10.02 -6.08 -10.92
CA VAL A 66 8.93 -6.85 -10.31
C VAL A 66 8.86 -6.60 -8.80
N ASP A 67 9.99 -6.70 -8.09
CA ASP A 67 10.05 -6.46 -6.65
C ASP A 67 9.61 -5.04 -6.28
N GLU A 68 10.06 -4.03 -7.03
CA GLU A 68 9.67 -2.63 -6.84
C GLU A 68 8.17 -2.42 -7.05
N ILE A 69 7.60 -2.98 -8.13
CA ILE A 69 6.16 -2.90 -8.40
C ILE A 69 5.36 -3.56 -7.28
N LEU A 70 5.76 -4.74 -6.83
CA LEU A 70 5.11 -5.46 -5.74
C LEU A 70 5.19 -4.69 -4.42
N LEU A 71 6.34 -4.10 -4.12
CA LEU A 71 6.52 -3.27 -2.94
C LEU A 71 5.60 -2.05 -2.98
N VAL A 72 5.59 -1.31 -4.09
CA VAL A 72 4.75 -0.12 -4.26
C VAL A 72 3.27 -0.46 -4.10
N ALA A 73 2.79 -1.52 -4.74
CA ALA A 73 1.41 -1.99 -4.58
C ALA A 73 1.11 -2.40 -3.13
N THR A 74 2.02 -3.14 -2.50
CA THR A 74 1.92 -3.58 -1.10
C THR A 74 1.77 -2.41 -0.13
N LEU A 75 2.47 -1.29 -0.38
CA LEU A 75 2.38 -0.09 0.46
C LEU A 75 1.16 0.78 0.15
N ALA A 76 0.70 0.79 -1.11
CA ALA A 76 -0.45 1.58 -1.53
C ALA A 76 -1.78 1.04 -0.98
N LEU A 77 -1.97 -0.28 -0.92
CA LEU A 77 -3.26 -0.87 -0.54
C LEU A 77 -3.73 -0.47 0.88
N PRO A 78 -2.88 -0.49 1.93
CA PRO A 78 -3.28 -0.01 3.26
C PRO A 78 -3.61 1.49 3.32
N CYS A 79 -3.09 2.29 2.39
CA CYS A 79 -3.43 3.71 2.29
C CYS A 79 -4.91 3.94 1.89
N LEU A 80 -5.52 2.94 1.25
CA LEU A 80 -6.91 2.97 0.78
C LEU A 80 -7.92 2.46 1.82
N LEU A 81 -7.47 2.18 3.06
CA LEU A 81 -8.36 1.74 4.12
C LEU A 81 -9.51 2.75 4.36
N PRO A 82 -10.77 2.29 4.50
CA PRO A 82 -11.91 3.19 4.64
C PRO A 82 -11.81 4.10 5.87
N LYS A 83 -11.27 3.57 6.98
CA LYS A 83 -11.07 4.32 8.22
C LYS A 83 -9.78 5.14 8.14
N PRO A 84 -9.82 6.49 8.23
CA PRO A 84 -8.61 7.33 8.16
C PRO A 84 -7.53 6.93 9.16
N ASN A 85 -7.92 6.62 10.40
CA ASN A 85 -6.98 6.24 11.47
C ASN A 85 -6.34 4.86 11.27
N SER A 86 -6.87 4.04 10.35
CA SER A 86 -6.28 2.74 10.00
C SER A 86 -5.26 2.85 8.87
N ARG A 87 -5.21 3.98 8.17
CA ARG A 87 -4.19 4.24 7.13
C ARG A 87 -2.83 4.50 7.79
N PRO A 88 -1.71 4.12 7.17
CA PRO A 88 -0.37 4.46 7.67
C PRO A 88 -0.15 5.99 7.68
N SER A 89 0.95 6.45 8.28
CA SER A 89 1.46 7.80 8.01
C SER A 89 2.26 7.82 6.71
N ILE A 90 2.33 8.99 6.06
CA ILE A 90 3.15 9.11 4.85
C ILE A 90 4.63 8.85 5.13
N GLN A 91 5.10 9.13 6.34
CA GLN A 91 6.46 8.84 6.78
C GLN A 91 6.76 7.34 6.78
N GLN A 92 5.84 6.50 7.29
CA GLN A 92 6.00 5.05 7.27
C GLN A 92 6.09 4.52 5.84
N VAL A 93 5.23 5.04 4.95
CA VAL A 93 5.24 4.67 3.52
C VAL A 93 6.55 5.09 2.86
N ALA A 94 6.97 6.34 3.04
CA ALA A 94 8.19 6.88 2.46
C ALA A 94 9.44 6.12 2.94
N GLN A 95 9.52 5.83 4.24
CA GLN A 95 10.62 5.06 4.80
C GLN A 95 10.74 3.68 4.15
N LYS A 96 9.62 2.95 3.98
CA LYS A 96 9.64 1.63 3.33
C LYS A 96 9.98 1.70 1.84
N LEU A 97 9.57 2.76 1.14
CA LEU A 97 9.98 3.01 -0.24
C LEU A 97 11.49 3.26 -0.34
N CYS A 98 12.07 4.05 0.57
CA CYS A 98 13.50 4.37 0.57
C CYS A 98 14.39 3.23 1.07
N ASP A 99 13.90 2.41 2.01
CA ASP A 99 14.65 1.29 2.61
C ASP A 99 14.65 0.01 1.75
N SER A 100 14.02 0.05 0.56
CA SER A 100 13.91 -1.09 -0.33
C SER A 100 15.28 -1.63 -0.77
N LYS A 101 15.72 -2.69 -0.11
CA LYS A 101 16.92 -3.49 -0.48
C LYS A 101 16.62 -4.98 -0.58
N GLN A 102 15.41 -5.38 -0.18
CA GLN A 102 15.06 -6.79 0.01
C GLN A 102 14.07 -7.25 -1.07
N PRO A 103 14.30 -8.43 -1.68
CA PRO A 103 13.36 -9.01 -2.64
C PRO A 103 11.99 -9.23 -2.00
N MET A 104 10.93 -9.08 -2.79
CA MET A 104 9.59 -9.37 -2.31
C MET A 104 9.41 -10.90 -2.24
N PRO A 105 8.86 -11.45 -1.13
CA PRO A 105 8.78 -12.89 -0.94
C PRO A 105 7.63 -13.56 -1.74
N PHE A 106 7.11 -12.88 -2.77
CA PHE A 106 5.95 -13.34 -3.53
C PHE A 106 6.32 -13.69 -4.97
N PRO A 107 5.82 -14.83 -5.50
CA PRO A 107 5.84 -15.07 -6.92
C PRO A 107 4.87 -14.08 -7.59
N PHE A 108 5.41 -13.17 -8.39
CA PHE A 108 4.65 -12.10 -9.05
C PHE A 108 3.41 -12.58 -9.81
N TYR A 109 3.48 -13.78 -10.39
CA TYR A 109 2.42 -14.31 -11.24
C TYR A 109 1.20 -14.85 -10.48
N ASP A 110 1.36 -15.15 -9.19
CA ASP A 110 0.35 -15.85 -8.37
C ASP A 110 -0.01 -15.08 -7.10
N VAL A 111 0.47 -13.84 -6.96
CA VAL A 111 0.17 -13.01 -5.79
C VAL A 111 -1.22 -12.39 -5.91
N SER A 112 -2.06 -12.62 -4.90
CA SER A 112 -3.39 -12.04 -4.82
C SER A 112 -3.40 -10.69 -4.10
N MET A 113 -4.47 -9.92 -4.32
CA MET A 113 -4.71 -8.66 -3.62
C MET A 113 -4.73 -8.83 -2.09
N HIS A 114 -5.30 -9.92 -1.59
CA HIS A 114 -5.31 -10.24 -0.16
C HIS A 114 -3.90 -10.42 0.41
N GLN A 115 -3.02 -11.11 -0.31
CA GLN A 115 -1.63 -11.32 0.12
C GLN A 115 -0.86 -10.00 0.17
N LEU A 116 -1.01 -9.14 -0.84
CA LEU A 116 -0.39 -7.82 -0.86
C LEU A 116 -0.91 -6.94 0.28
N MET A 117 -2.23 -6.90 0.48
CA MET A 117 -2.85 -6.12 1.55
C MET A 117 -2.37 -6.55 2.94
N THR A 118 -2.38 -7.87 3.20
CA THR A 118 -1.93 -8.43 4.48
C THR A 118 -0.45 -8.14 4.73
N LYS A 119 0.38 -8.27 3.69
CA LYS A 119 1.81 -7.96 3.80
C LYS A 119 2.05 -6.47 4.06
N GLY A 120 1.31 -5.59 3.39
CA GLY A 120 1.40 -4.15 3.56
C GLY A 120 1.12 -3.72 4.99
N ILE A 121 0.03 -4.23 5.56
CA ILE A 121 -0.32 -3.98 6.96
C ILE A 121 0.82 -4.46 7.89
N HIS A 122 1.36 -5.66 7.68
CA HIS A 122 2.46 -6.16 8.51
C HIS A 122 3.74 -5.32 8.37
N LEU A 123 4.13 -4.95 7.14
CA LEU A 123 5.33 -4.14 6.87
C LEU A 123 5.24 -2.78 7.54
N LEU A 124 4.07 -2.14 7.48
CA LEU A 124 3.82 -0.82 8.05
C LEU A 124 3.57 -0.86 9.57
N SER A 125 3.13 -2.00 10.12
CA SER A 125 2.93 -2.18 11.57
C SER A 125 4.21 -2.56 12.33
N SER A 126 5.21 -3.12 11.64
CA SER A 126 6.45 -3.64 12.24
C SER A 126 7.36 -2.60 12.92
N GLU A 127 7.00 -1.32 12.90
CA GLU A 127 7.76 -0.24 13.54
C GLU A 127 7.15 0.28 14.85
N TYR A 128 5.95 -0.16 15.24
CA TYR A 128 5.41 0.15 16.58
C TYR A 128 6.22 -0.49 17.73
N GLN A 129 7.08 -1.47 17.44
CA GLN A 129 7.89 -2.18 18.44
C GLN A 129 9.37 -1.79 18.44
N LYS A 130 9.90 -1.07 17.44
CA LYS A 130 11.32 -0.69 17.41
C LYS A 130 11.57 0.71 17.99
N GLY A 131 10.56 1.58 18.00
CA GLY A 131 10.65 2.95 18.55
C GLY A 131 10.49 3.06 20.07
N ASN A 132 10.09 2.00 20.78
CA ASN A 132 9.85 2.02 22.23
C ASN A 132 10.96 1.41 23.10
N PHE A 133 12.08 0.94 22.50
CA PHE A 133 13.19 0.33 23.27
C PHE A 133 14.44 1.22 23.39
N GLN A 134 14.31 2.54 23.18
CA GLN A 134 15.44 3.49 23.34
C GLN A 134 15.16 4.62 24.33
N GLN A 135 14.13 4.47 25.19
CA GLN A 135 13.92 5.32 26.36
C GLN A 135 13.69 4.46 27.61
N GLU A 136 14.69 3.64 27.96
CA GLU A 136 14.92 3.17 29.34
C GLU A 136 16.36 2.66 29.43
N SER A 137 17.29 3.58 29.74
CA SER A 137 18.61 3.32 30.32
C SER A 137 19.11 4.60 30.97
#